data_AF-A0A7C9D8U4-F1
#
_entry.id   AF-A0A7C9D8U4-F1
#
_cell.length_a   1.000
_cell.length_b   1.000
_cell.length_c   1.000
_cell.angle_alpha   90.00
_cell.angle_beta   90.00
_cell.angle_gamma   90.00
#
_symmetry.space_group_name_H-M   'P 1'
#
loop_
_entity.id
_entity.type
_entity.pdbx_description
1 polymer ?
#
loop_
_entity_poly.entity_id
_entity_poly.type
_entity_poly.pdbx_seq_one_letter_code
_entity_poly.pdbx_strand_id
1 'polypeptide(L)'
;LKLASGYEGMRIREAKTEAFHVKDHRGELYKKHYPPALKDDVWRLEKIGKDGSFHKRLSAAGIYTVEDFLRLAVRDSQRLRTILGSGMSNRMWDALMEHAKTCILSGKLYVYYGDSVRNIGVAFNNIFEL
;
A
#
# COMPACT_ATOMS: atom_id res chain seq x y z
N LEU A 1 4.13 22.87 53.58
CA LEU A 1 5.01 23.94 53.06
C LEU A 1 4.29 25.27 53.23
N LYS A 2 4.82 26.17 54.07
CA LYS A 2 4.23 27.46 54.42
C LYS A 2 4.83 28.52 53.49
N LEU A 3 4.02 29.14 52.63
CA LEU A 3 4.46 30.16 51.66
C LEU A 3 4.40 31.55 52.30
N ALA A 4 5.46 32.34 52.11
CA ALA A 4 5.58 33.71 52.59
C ALA A 4 4.61 34.65 51.85
N SER A 5 4.02 35.59 52.60
CA SER A 5 3.14 36.65 52.10
C SER A 5 3.97 37.68 51.33
N GLY A 6 3.74 37.82 50.01
CA GLY A 6 4.35 38.89 49.21
C GLY A 6 4.67 38.59 47.75
N TYR A 7 4.54 37.35 47.27
CA TYR A 7 4.64 37.05 45.84
C TYR A 7 3.24 36.78 45.28
N GLU A 8 2.74 37.68 44.43
CA GLU A 8 1.61 37.35 43.56
C GLU A 8 2.03 36.14 42.71
N GLY A 9 1.50 34.98 43.10
CA GLY A 9 2.01 33.68 42.72
C GLY A 9 2.00 33.49 41.21
N MET A 10 3.20 33.34 40.63
CA MET A 10 3.38 32.85 39.28
C MET A 10 2.77 31.44 39.19
N ARG A 11 1.55 31.36 38.65
CA ARG A 11 0.82 30.09 38.48
C ARG A 11 1.39 29.34 37.27
N ILE A 12 2.28 28.40 37.53
CA ILE A 12 2.73 27.43 36.52
C ILE A 12 1.54 26.57 36.12
N ARG A 13 1.25 26.50 34.83
CA ARG A 13 0.27 25.60 34.22
C ARG A 13 0.96 24.78 33.14
N GLU A 14 0.48 23.55 32.95
CA GLU A 14 0.98 22.66 31.90
C GLU A 14 0.71 23.27 30.51
N ALA A 15 1.71 23.20 29.64
CA ALA A 15 1.53 23.51 28.23
C ALA A 15 0.84 22.32 27.55
N LYS A 16 -0.33 22.55 26.95
CA LYS A 16 -1.01 21.57 26.09
C LYS A 16 -0.69 21.90 24.65
N THR A 17 -0.16 20.93 23.91
CA THR A 17 0.02 21.03 22.46
C THR A 17 -1.10 20.30 21.75
N GLU A 18 -1.34 20.64 20.48
CA GLU A 18 -2.19 19.84 19.61
C GLU A 18 -1.52 18.51 19.26
N ALA A 19 -2.33 17.56 18.78
CA ALA A 19 -1.80 16.28 18.32
C ALA A 19 -0.86 16.50 17.12
N PHE A 20 0.37 16.01 17.21
CA PHE A 20 1.32 16.01 16.11
C PHE A 20 1.83 14.60 15.85
N HIS A 21 2.22 14.35 14.61
CA HIS A 21 2.79 13.06 14.22
C HIS A 21 4.22 12.95 14.74
N VAL A 22 4.46 11.95 15.59
CA VAL A 22 5.80 11.65 16.10
C VAL A 22 6.63 11.05 14.97
N LYS A 23 7.69 11.74 14.56
CA LYS A 23 8.68 11.22 13.60
C LYS A 23 9.60 10.22 14.32
N ASP A 24 9.19 8.96 14.36
CA ASP A 24 10.05 7.86 14.84
C ASP A 24 10.91 7.31 13.68
N HIS A 25 12.22 7.32 13.86
CA HIS A 25 13.17 6.85 12.84
C HIS A 25 13.06 5.34 12.57
N ARG A 26 12.60 4.56 13.56
CA ARG A 26 12.41 3.10 13.40
C ARG A 26 11.25 2.77 12.46
N GLY A 27 10.28 3.69 12.31
CA GLY A 27 9.16 3.57 11.40
C GLY A 27 9.48 3.90 9.94
N GLU A 28 10.62 4.54 9.64
CA GLU A 28 10.99 4.98 8.28
C GLU A 28 11.08 3.81 7.29
N LEU A 29 11.67 2.69 7.69
CA LEU A 29 11.79 1.49 6.84
C LEU A 29 10.44 0.84 6.55
N TYR A 30 9.46 1.01 7.43
CA TYR A 30 8.12 0.45 7.34
C TYR A 30 7.09 1.40 6.74
N LYS A 31 7.51 2.62 6.33
CA LYS A 31 6.61 3.53 5.63
C LYS A 31 6.09 2.85 4.37
N LYS A 32 4.77 2.77 4.28
CA LYS A 32 4.08 2.38 3.06
C LYS A 32 4.23 3.55 2.08
N HIS A 33 4.68 3.25 0.88
CA HIS A 33 4.79 4.25 -0.18
C HIS A 33 3.39 4.64 -0.61
N TYR A 34 3.11 5.94 -0.64
CA TYR A 34 1.90 6.49 -1.23
C TYR A 34 2.28 7.52 -2.30
N PRO A 35 2.11 7.22 -3.60
CA PRO A 35 1.60 5.96 -4.15
C PRO A 35 2.65 4.83 -4.16
N PRO A 36 2.24 3.55 -4.14
CA PRO A 36 3.14 2.43 -4.32
C PRO A 36 3.69 2.39 -5.76
N ALA A 37 4.88 1.83 -5.95
CA ALA A 37 5.47 1.62 -7.27
C ALA A 37 5.29 0.17 -7.73
N LEU A 38 5.24 -0.07 -9.04
CA LEU A 38 5.09 -1.41 -9.62
C LEU A 38 6.17 -2.40 -9.16
N LYS A 39 7.40 -1.91 -9.01
CA LYS A 39 8.56 -2.69 -8.57
C LYS A 39 8.68 -2.80 -7.06
N ASP A 40 7.79 -2.14 -6.29
CA ASP A 40 7.76 -2.33 -4.86
C ASP A 40 7.34 -3.76 -4.54
N ASP A 41 7.89 -4.29 -3.45
CA ASP A 41 7.44 -5.58 -2.92
C ASP A 41 5.97 -5.49 -2.47
N VAL A 42 5.25 -6.60 -2.59
CA VAL A 42 3.81 -6.67 -2.26
C VAL A 42 3.50 -6.32 -0.80
N TRP A 43 4.47 -6.46 0.11
CA TRP A 43 4.32 -6.08 1.52
C TRP A 43 4.27 -4.56 1.75
N ARG A 44 4.62 -3.74 0.74
CA ARG A 44 4.44 -2.29 0.76
C ARG A 44 2.98 -1.87 0.63
N LEU A 45 2.11 -2.75 0.10
CA LEU A 45 0.67 -2.49 0.00
C LEU A 45 0.00 -2.43 1.38
N GLU A 46 -1.15 -1.77 1.46
CA GLU A 46 -1.88 -1.66 2.72
C GLU A 46 -2.38 -3.04 3.18
N LYS A 47 -2.56 -3.22 4.49
CA LYS A 47 -3.01 -4.49 5.11
C LYS A 47 -2.10 -5.73 4.90
N ILE A 48 -1.05 -5.64 4.09
CA ILE A 48 0.02 -6.63 3.99
C ILE A 48 1.20 -6.16 4.84
N GLY A 49 1.76 -7.06 5.64
CA GLY A 49 2.95 -6.82 6.45
C GLY A 49 4.11 -7.68 5.96
N LYS A 50 5.33 -7.15 6.04
CA LYS A 50 6.55 -7.91 5.70
C LYS A 50 6.62 -9.17 6.57
N ASP A 51 6.89 -10.29 5.93
CA ASP A 51 6.95 -11.64 6.55
C ASP A 51 5.66 -12.10 7.27
N GLY A 52 4.55 -11.38 7.04
CA GLY A 52 3.23 -11.75 7.56
C GLY A 52 2.60 -12.95 6.84
N SER A 53 1.46 -13.40 7.35
CA SER A 53 0.71 -14.53 6.78
C SER A 53 0.30 -14.29 5.32
N PHE A 54 -0.19 -13.10 4.99
CA PHE A 54 -0.53 -12.73 3.63
C PHE A 54 0.69 -12.66 2.72
N HIS A 55 1.80 -12.09 3.21
CA HIS A 55 3.05 -12.03 2.44
C HIS A 55 3.52 -13.44 2.07
N LYS A 56 3.61 -14.35 3.04
CA LYS A 56 4.02 -15.74 2.81
C LYS A 56 3.11 -16.47 1.82
N ARG A 57 1.79 -16.27 1.90
CA ARG A 57 0.82 -16.89 0.97
C ARG A 57 0.96 -16.35 -0.45
N LEU A 58 1.14 -15.03 -0.60
CA LEU A 58 1.36 -14.39 -1.90
C LEU A 58 2.69 -14.85 -2.52
N SER A 59 3.77 -14.89 -1.74
CA SER A 59 5.06 -15.40 -2.19
C SER A 59 4.98 -16.87 -2.62
N ALA A 60 4.26 -17.72 -1.87
CA ALA A 60 4.04 -19.12 -2.25
C ALA A 60 3.23 -19.26 -3.56
N ALA A 61 2.40 -18.28 -3.89
CA ALA A 61 1.67 -18.20 -5.16
C ALA A 61 2.48 -17.52 -6.29
N GLY A 62 3.74 -17.15 -6.05
CA GLY A 62 4.60 -16.48 -7.03
C GLY A 62 4.35 -14.98 -7.18
N ILE A 63 3.68 -14.33 -6.22
CA ILE A 63 3.35 -12.90 -6.23
C ILE A 63 4.32 -12.20 -5.30
N TYR A 64 5.30 -11.50 -5.87
CA TYR A 64 6.36 -10.82 -5.11
C TYR A 64 6.23 -9.31 -5.16
N THR A 65 5.80 -8.78 -6.31
CA THR A 65 5.74 -7.33 -6.57
C THR A 65 4.31 -6.81 -6.59
N VAL A 66 4.16 -5.48 -6.46
CA VAL A 66 2.88 -4.78 -6.68
C VAL A 66 2.38 -5.02 -8.11
N GLU A 67 3.28 -5.10 -9.09
CA GLU A 67 2.94 -5.43 -10.47
C GLU A 67 2.31 -6.83 -10.60
N ASP A 68 2.91 -7.87 -10.02
CA ASP A 68 2.35 -9.23 -10.04
C ASP A 68 0.97 -9.27 -9.37
N PHE A 69 0.83 -8.54 -8.25
CA PHE A 69 -0.42 -8.44 -7.51
C PHE A 69 -1.52 -7.79 -8.36
N LEU A 70 -1.24 -6.64 -8.98
CA LEU A 70 -2.19 -5.91 -9.81
C LEU A 70 -2.57 -6.71 -11.06
N ARG A 71 -1.61 -7.36 -11.72
CA ARG A 71 -1.87 -8.23 -12.88
C ARG A 71 -2.82 -9.37 -12.52
N LEU A 72 -2.62 -10.03 -11.38
CA LEU A 72 -3.54 -11.07 -10.93
C LEU A 72 -4.89 -10.48 -10.52
N ALA A 73 -4.92 -9.30 -9.90
CA ALA A 73 -6.16 -8.64 -9.52
C ALA A 73 -7.05 -8.29 -10.74
N VAL A 74 -6.43 -7.83 -11.83
CA VAL A 74 -7.12 -7.55 -13.11
C VAL A 74 -7.55 -8.84 -13.80
N ARG A 75 -6.66 -9.84 -13.85
CA ARG A 75 -6.94 -11.12 -14.53
C ARG A 75 -7.97 -11.98 -13.82
N ASP A 76 -7.85 -12.11 -12.49
CA ASP A 76 -8.64 -13.02 -11.67
C ASP A 76 -8.62 -12.58 -10.18
N SER A 77 -9.44 -11.58 -9.88
CA SER A 77 -9.61 -11.06 -8.51
C SER A 77 -10.12 -12.11 -7.51
N GLN A 78 -10.92 -13.09 -7.97
CA GLN A 78 -11.44 -14.14 -7.11
C GLN A 78 -10.33 -15.08 -6.65
N ARG A 79 -9.45 -15.50 -7.57
CA ARG A 79 -8.29 -16.33 -7.21
C ARG A 79 -7.36 -15.60 -6.26
N LEU A 80 -7.08 -14.32 -6.49
CA LEU A 80 -6.26 -13.52 -5.58
C LEU A 80 -6.85 -13.49 -4.16
N ARG A 81 -8.17 -13.34 -4.08
CA ARG A 81 -8.90 -13.36 -2.81
C ARG A 81 -8.86 -14.74 -2.13
N THR A 82 -8.93 -15.82 -2.89
CA THR A 82 -8.77 -17.19 -2.37
C THR A 82 -7.35 -17.42 -1.83
N ILE A 83 -6.31 -16.89 -2.48
CA ILE A 83 -4.91 -16.98 -2.00
C ILE A 83 -4.75 -16.28 -0.64
N LEU A 84 -5.36 -15.10 -0.47
CA LEU A 84 -5.32 -14.36 0.79
C LEU A 84 -6.15 -15.06 1.89
N GLY A 85 -7.24 -15.73 1.49
CA GLY A 85 -8.04 -16.60 2.34
C GLY A 85 -8.90 -15.86 3.37
N SER A 86 -9.46 -16.62 4.32
CA SER A 86 -10.46 -16.14 5.29
C SER A 86 -10.00 -15.03 6.24
N GLY A 87 -8.69 -14.80 6.37
CA GLY A 87 -8.14 -13.72 7.19
C GLY A 87 -8.38 -12.32 6.59
N MET A 88 -8.78 -12.23 5.32
CA MET A 88 -9.02 -10.97 4.64
C MET A 88 -10.51 -10.61 4.69
N SER A 89 -10.86 -9.65 5.56
CA SER A 89 -12.21 -9.07 5.58
C SER A 89 -12.47 -8.20 4.34
N ASN A 90 -13.75 -7.97 4.00
CA ASN A 90 -14.14 -7.06 2.90
C ASN A 90 -13.49 -5.69 3.04
N ARG A 91 -13.56 -5.08 4.23
CA ARG A 91 -12.95 -3.77 4.48
C ARG A 91 -11.44 -3.75 4.27
N MET A 92 -10.75 -4.84 4.64
CA MET A 92 -9.30 -4.95 4.41
C MET A 92 -8.98 -5.14 2.93
N TRP A 93 -9.79 -5.93 2.23
CA TRP A 93 -9.68 -6.13 0.79
C TRP A 93 -9.87 -4.82 0.03
N ASP A 94 -10.92 -4.06 0.36
CA ASP A 94 -11.23 -2.79 -0.30
C ASP A 94 -10.09 -1.78 -0.10
N ALA A 95 -9.60 -1.61 1.13
CA ALA A 95 -8.46 -0.73 1.42
C ALA A 95 -7.16 -1.17 0.70
N LEU A 96 -6.90 -2.48 0.64
CA LEU A 96 -5.76 -3.03 -0.10
C LEU A 96 -5.88 -2.71 -1.59
N MET A 97 -7.05 -2.92 -2.18
CA MET A 97 -7.31 -2.66 -3.60
C MET A 97 -7.28 -1.17 -3.94
N GLU A 98 -7.85 -0.32 -3.10
CA GLU A 98 -7.78 1.14 -3.26
C GLU A 98 -6.33 1.61 -3.26
N HIS A 99 -5.53 1.18 -2.28
CA HIS A 99 -4.12 1.54 -2.22
C HIS A 99 -3.31 0.97 -3.39
N ALA A 100 -3.55 -0.27 -3.80
CA ALA A 100 -2.86 -0.86 -4.95
C ALA A 100 -3.20 -0.10 -6.25
N LYS A 101 -4.44 0.36 -6.42
CA LYS A 101 -4.89 1.14 -7.59
C LYS A 101 -4.34 2.56 -7.63
N THR A 102 -3.87 3.12 -6.52
CA THR A 102 -3.17 4.42 -6.56
C THR A 102 -1.77 4.32 -7.14
N CYS A 103 -1.26 3.11 -7.39
CA CYS A 103 0.01 2.87 -8.07
C CYS A 103 0.07 3.60 -9.40
N ILE A 104 1.06 4.49 -9.58
CA ILE A 104 1.25 5.21 -10.83
C ILE A 104 1.78 4.22 -11.88
N LEU A 105 0.92 3.83 -12.82
CA LEU A 105 1.32 3.09 -14.00
C LEU A 105 2.24 3.99 -14.83
N SER A 106 3.42 3.48 -15.24
CA SER A 106 4.48 4.28 -15.85
C SER A 106 4.15 4.93 -17.21
N GLY A 107 2.89 4.88 -17.65
CA GLY A 107 2.44 5.34 -18.98
C GLY A 107 2.99 4.49 -20.14
N LYS A 108 3.78 3.45 -19.86
CA LYS A 108 4.27 2.50 -20.86
C LYS A 108 3.11 1.64 -21.34
N LEU A 109 2.97 1.58 -22.65
CA LEU A 109 1.97 0.78 -23.35
C LEU A 109 2.72 -0.31 -24.12
N TYR A 110 2.36 -1.57 -23.90
CA TYR A 110 2.87 -2.70 -24.67
C TYR A 110 1.88 -2.97 -25.81
N VAL A 111 2.34 -2.82 -27.06
CA VAL A 111 1.50 -3.06 -28.25
C VAL A 111 1.93 -4.36 -28.91
N TYR A 112 1.02 -5.32 -29.01
CA TYR A 112 1.23 -6.56 -29.76
C TYR A 112 0.51 -6.48 -31.11
N TYR A 113 1.24 -6.71 -32.20
CA TYR A 113 0.69 -6.76 -33.55
C TYR A 113 0.48 -8.22 -33.96
N GLY A 114 -0.71 -8.56 -34.45
CA GLY A 114 -0.97 -9.87 -35.05
C GLY A 114 -0.29 -9.99 -36.42
N ASP A 115 0.27 -11.16 -36.71
CA ASP A 115 1.13 -11.42 -37.89
C ASP A 115 0.47 -11.19 -39.25
N SER A 116 -0.87 -11.06 -39.32
CA SER A 116 -1.59 -11.02 -40.60
C SER A 116 -2.02 -9.63 -41.07
N VAL A 117 -2.07 -8.60 -40.21
CA VAL A 117 -2.44 -7.24 -40.63
C VAL A 117 -1.78 -6.20 -39.72
N ARG A 118 -0.83 -5.41 -40.24
CA ARG A 118 -0.14 -4.30 -39.53
C ARG A 118 -1.05 -3.14 -39.09
N ASN A 119 -2.38 -3.30 -39.15
CA ASN A 119 -3.37 -2.26 -38.84
C ASN A 119 -4.17 -2.52 -37.56
N ILE A 120 -4.01 -3.67 -36.90
CA ILE A 120 -4.71 -3.99 -35.63
C ILE A 120 -3.65 -4.46 -34.62
N GLY A 121 -3.48 -3.68 -33.55
CA GLY A 121 -2.62 -4.01 -32.42
C GLY A 121 -3.43 -4.00 -31.13
N VAL A 122 -3.12 -4.90 -30.21
CA VAL A 122 -3.68 -4.87 -28.85
C VAL A 122 -2.72 -4.12 -27.95
N ALA A 123 -3.21 -3.04 -27.34
CA ALA A 123 -2.47 -2.24 -26.37
C ALA A 123 -2.79 -2.73 -24.96
N PHE A 124 -1.75 -2.93 -24.16
CA PHE A 124 -1.86 -3.25 -22.74
C PHE A 124 -1.08 -2.24 -21.92
N ASN A 125 -1.65 -1.80 -20.80
CA ASN A 125 -0.88 -1.09 -19.78
C ASN A 125 -0.03 -2.08 -18.95
N ASN A 126 0.78 -1.57 -18.01
CA ASN A 126 1.67 -2.40 -17.19
C ASN A 126 0.97 -3.49 -16.35
N ILE A 127 -0.36 -3.42 -16.20
CA ILE A 127 -1.18 -4.37 -15.44
C ILE A 127 -2.11 -5.21 -16.33
N PHE A 128 -1.92 -5.15 -17.66
CA PHE A 128 -2.76 -5.80 -18.67
C PHE A 128 -4.24 -5.38 -18.64
N GLU A 129 -4.53 -4.19 -18.12
CA GLU A 129 -5.82 -3.56 -18.26
C GLU A 129 -5.86 -2.80 -19.60
N LEU A 130 -7.03 -2.86 -20.24
CA LEU A 130 -7.35 -2.34 -21.58
C LEU A 130 -7.84 -0.90 -21.50
#